data_AF-A0A3M1ITH4-F1
#
_entry.id   AF-A0A3M1ITH4-F1
#
_cell.length_a   1.000
_cell.length_b   1.000
_cell.length_c   1.000
_cell.angle_alpha   90.00
_cell.angle_beta   90.00
_cell.angle_gamma   90.00
#
_symmetry.space_group_name_H-M   'P 1'
#
loop_
_entity.id
_entity.type
_entity.pdbx_description
1 polymer ?
#
loop_
_entity_poly.entity_id
_entity_poly.type
_entity_poly.pdbx_seq_one_letter_code
_entity_poly.pdbx_strand_id
1 'polypeptide(L)'
;MPGYDKHTPPTDNGILKDGKGYLSEGGIREPFIFRWPARIPAGKIIDTPIISHDLLPTYAEILNLTVQHTDGASLLPLLTTSGKLAERSLYWHHPHYSPQRGRPQAAIRQGDFKLVY
;
A
#
# COMPACT_ATOMS: atom_id res chain seq x y z
N MET A 1 1.46 1.65 28.19
CA MET A 1 0.81 1.92 26.88
C MET A 1 0.13 3.27 27.03
N PRO A 2 0.56 4.34 26.34
CA PRO A 2 -0.16 5.61 26.39
C PRO A 2 -1.58 5.35 25.89
N GLY A 3 -2.57 5.60 26.74
CA GLY A 3 -3.96 5.20 26.55
C GLY A 3 -4.62 5.96 25.41
N TYR A 4 -5.34 5.24 24.55
CA TYR A 4 -6.32 5.81 23.64
C TYR A 4 -7.35 6.60 24.45
N ASP A 5 -7.56 7.87 24.09
CA ASP A 5 -8.58 8.69 24.71
C ASP A 5 -9.98 8.24 24.24
N LYS A 6 -11.00 8.52 25.05
CA LYS A 6 -12.40 8.13 24.73
C LYS A 6 -12.99 8.86 23.50
N HIS A 7 -12.21 9.70 22.84
CA HIS A 7 -12.62 10.58 21.74
C HIS A 7 -11.65 10.53 20.56
N THR A 8 -11.03 9.38 20.33
CA THR A 8 -10.20 9.17 19.15
C THR A 8 -11.04 9.43 17.89
N PRO A 9 -10.64 10.36 17.00
CA PRO A 9 -11.37 10.61 15.78
C PRO A 9 -11.55 9.31 14.99
N PRO A 10 -12.65 9.12 14.23
CA PRO A 10 -12.87 7.92 13.41
C PRO A 10 -11.77 7.62 12.37
N THR A 11 -10.82 8.53 12.19
CA THR A 11 -9.69 8.46 11.27
C THR A 11 -8.37 8.77 11.99
N ASP A 12 -8.15 8.18 13.16
CA ASP A 12 -6.83 8.24 13.81
C ASP A 12 -5.86 7.27 13.13
N ASN A 13 -4.78 7.83 12.56
CA ASN A 13 -3.72 7.09 11.87
C ASN A 13 -2.41 7.08 12.68
N GLY A 14 -2.48 7.38 13.98
CA GLY A 14 -1.34 7.42 14.89
C GLY A 14 -0.32 8.47 14.48
N ILE A 15 0.92 8.04 14.22
CA ILE A 15 2.01 8.94 13.82
C ILE A 15 1.93 9.41 12.36
N LEU A 16 0.99 8.88 11.58
CA LEU A 16 0.87 9.19 10.16
C LEU A 16 0.03 10.46 9.94
N LYS A 17 0.45 11.29 8.98
CA LYS A 17 -0.16 12.58 8.68
C LYS A 17 -1.50 12.43 7.93
N ASP A 18 -2.50 13.22 8.33
CA ASP A 18 -3.86 13.29 7.80
C ASP A 18 -4.57 11.92 7.73
N GLY A 19 -5.57 11.76 6.86
CA GLY A 19 -6.38 10.54 6.80
C GLY A 19 -7.10 10.37 5.46
N LYS A 20 -8.26 9.71 5.50
CA LYS A 20 -9.10 9.48 4.32
C LYS A 20 -9.26 10.75 3.48
N GLY A 21 -9.03 10.63 2.17
CA GLY A 21 -9.17 11.74 1.23
C GLY A 21 -7.92 12.58 0.99
N TYR A 22 -6.80 12.24 1.62
CA TYR A 22 -5.51 12.89 1.45
C TYR A 22 -4.49 11.91 0.82
N LEU A 23 -3.51 12.42 0.08
CA LEU A 23 -2.39 11.61 -0.43
C LEU A 23 -1.17 11.59 0.51
N SER A 24 -1.30 12.06 1.74
CA SER A 24 -0.31 11.87 2.82
C SER A 24 -0.32 10.42 3.32
N GLU A 25 0.67 10.03 4.15
CA GLU A 25 0.79 8.63 4.60
C GLU A 25 -0.44 8.12 5.36
N GLY A 26 -1.11 8.95 6.17
CA GLY A 26 -2.33 8.53 6.87
C GLY A 26 -3.54 8.31 5.96
N GLY A 27 -3.49 8.81 4.71
CA GLY A 27 -4.56 8.61 3.74
C GLY A 27 -4.33 7.46 2.75
N ILE A 28 -3.10 6.94 2.65
CA ILE A 28 -2.76 5.91 1.64
C ILE A 28 -2.00 4.70 2.18
N ARG A 29 -1.44 4.76 3.40
CA ARG A 29 -0.71 3.63 3.99
C ARG A 29 -1.67 2.77 4.78
N GLU A 30 -1.84 1.53 4.35
CA GLU A 30 -2.80 0.59 4.91
C GLU A 30 -2.11 -0.57 5.65
N PRO A 31 -2.75 -1.14 6.69
CA PRO A 31 -2.33 -2.41 7.23
C PRO A 31 -2.58 -3.52 6.20
N PHE A 32 -1.56 -4.35 5.95
CA PHE A 32 -1.67 -5.44 4.99
C PHE A 32 -1.03 -6.72 5.53
N ILE A 33 -1.79 -7.81 5.53
CA ILE A 33 -1.34 -9.13 5.99
C ILE A 33 -1.65 -10.14 4.89
N PHE A 34 -0.64 -10.90 4.49
CA PHE A 34 -0.80 -12.03 3.58
C PHE A 34 -0.55 -13.34 4.34
N ARG A 35 -1.48 -14.29 4.25
CA ARG A 35 -1.34 -15.59 4.92
C ARG A 35 -1.55 -16.73 3.94
N TRP A 36 -0.51 -17.54 3.76
CA TRP A 36 -0.59 -18.80 3.03
C TRP A 36 0.31 -19.84 3.71
N PRO A 37 -0.23 -20.63 4.66
CA PRO A 37 0.60 -21.47 5.54
C PRO A 37 1.51 -22.46 4.82
N ALA A 38 1.11 -22.94 3.63
CA ALA A 38 1.88 -23.89 2.83
C ALA A 38 3.02 -23.27 2.02
N ARG A 39 3.10 -21.93 1.91
CA ARG A 39 4.03 -21.23 1.00
C ARG A 39 4.72 -20.02 1.60
N ILE A 40 4.11 -19.36 2.57
CA ILE A 40 4.59 -18.11 3.18
C ILE A 40 4.99 -18.41 4.62
N PRO A 41 6.26 -18.21 5.00
CA PRO A 41 6.71 -18.32 6.39
C PRO A 41 5.93 -17.39 7.30
N ALA A 42 5.48 -17.90 8.46
CA ALA A 42 4.78 -17.09 9.45
C ALA A 42 5.70 -16.02 10.06
N GLY A 43 5.12 -14.89 10.46
CA GLY A 43 5.84 -13.82 11.17
C GLY A 43 6.82 -13.02 10.32
N LYS A 44 6.88 -13.24 9.00
CA LYS A 44 7.72 -12.47 8.09
C LYS A 44 7.20 -11.02 7.99
N ILE A 45 8.10 -10.06 8.18
CA ILE A 45 7.87 -8.62 7.96
C ILE A 45 8.54 -8.23 6.64
N ILE A 46 7.84 -7.47 5.81
CA ILE A 46 8.33 -7.00 4.50
C ILE A 46 8.05 -5.50 4.42
N ASP A 47 9.12 -4.71 4.36
CA ASP A 47 9.05 -3.24 4.32
C ASP A 47 9.02 -2.68 2.89
N THR A 48 9.09 -3.54 1.87
CA THR A 48 8.99 -3.12 0.46
C THR A 48 7.61 -2.51 0.19
N PRO A 49 7.53 -1.25 -0.27
CA PRO A 49 6.26 -0.63 -0.61
C PRO A 49 5.54 -1.38 -1.74
N ILE A 50 4.25 -1.60 -1.56
CA ILE A 50 3.35 -2.21 -2.55
C ILE A 50 2.13 -1.30 -2.74
N ILE A 51 1.34 -1.58 -3.77
CA ILE A 51 0.11 -0.84 -4.08
C ILE A 51 -0.99 -1.82 -4.53
N SER A 52 -2.25 -1.43 -4.36
CA SER A 52 -3.40 -2.34 -4.51
C SER A 52 -3.47 -3.07 -5.86
N HIS A 53 -3.01 -2.44 -6.95
CA HIS A 53 -3.01 -3.05 -8.27
C HIS A 53 -1.94 -4.16 -8.45
N ASP A 54 -1.08 -4.40 -7.47
CA ASP A 54 -0.20 -5.58 -7.42
C ASP A 54 -0.95 -6.88 -7.14
N LEU A 55 -2.14 -6.80 -6.54
CA LEU A 55 -2.90 -7.98 -6.15
C LEU A 55 -3.34 -8.79 -7.36
N LEU A 56 -3.73 -8.14 -8.45
CA LEU A 56 -4.16 -8.81 -9.68
C LEU A 56 -3.07 -9.71 -10.29
N PRO A 57 -1.87 -9.22 -10.63
CA PRO A 57 -0.79 -10.07 -11.14
C PRO A 57 -0.33 -11.11 -10.10
N THR A 58 -0.40 -10.80 -8.81
CA THR A 58 -0.07 -11.78 -7.75
C THR A 58 -1.04 -12.97 -7.77
N TYR A 59 -2.35 -12.72 -7.78
CA TYR A 59 -3.34 -13.79 -7.83
C TYR A 59 -3.31 -14.55 -9.15
N ALA A 60 -3.07 -13.86 -10.27
CA ALA A 60 -2.89 -14.50 -11.56
C ALA A 60 -1.70 -15.49 -11.52
N GLU A 61 -0.54 -15.10 -10.99
CA GLU A 61 0.61 -16.00 -10.85
C GLU A 61 0.30 -17.19 -9.93
N ILE A 62 -0.37 -16.95 -8.80
CA ILE A 62 -0.79 -18.03 -7.87
C ILE A 62 -1.66 -19.08 -8.57
N LEU A 63 -2.55 -18.63 -9.45
CA LEU A 63 -3.49 -19.48 -10.19
C LEU A 63 -2.91 -20.03 -11.50
N ASN A 64 -1.65 -19.73 -11.83
CA ASN A 64 -1.01 -20.02 -13.12
C ASN A 64 -1.80 -19.45 -14.31
N LEU A 65 -2.36 -18.25 -14.14
CA LEU A 65 -3.05 -17.50 -15.18
C LEU A 65 -2.15 -16.39 -15.71
N THR A 66 -2.33 -16.06 -16.99
CA THR A 66 -1.70 -14.88 -17.60
C THR A 66 -2.63 -13.69 -17.47
N VAL A 67 -2.10 -12.54 -17.06
CA VAL A 67 -2.79 -11.26 -17.11
C VAL A 67 -2.00 -10.31 -18.01
N GLN A 68 -2.72 -9.53 -18.81
CA GLN A 68 -2.14 -8.49 -19.67
C GLN A 68 -2.55 -7.11 -19.15
N HIS A 69 -1.79 -6.08 -19.52
CA HIS A 69 -2.13 -4.68 -19.24
C HIS A 69 -2.33 -4.38 -17.75
N THR A 70 -1.40 -4.84 -16.91
CA THR A 70 -1.38 -4.48 -15.48
C THR A 70 -0.24 -3.50 -15.21
N ASP A 71 -0.52 -2.48 -14.40
CA ASP A 71 0.49 -1.57 -13.84
C ASP A 71 1.21 -2.18 -12.62
N GLY A 72 0.69 -3.30 -12.11
CA GLY A 72 1.19 -3.97 -10.92
C GLY A 72 2.30 -4.97 -11.19
N ALA A 73 2.97 -5.38 -10.12
CA ALA A 73 3.94 -6.46 -10.14
C ALA A 73 3.48 -7.55 -9.15
N SER A 74 3.67 -8.81 -9.51
CA SER A 74 3.37 -9.90 -8.59
C SER A 74 4.25 -9.81 -7.34
N LEU A 75 3.60 -9.95 -6.18
CA LEU A 75 4.23 -9.97 -4.87
C LEU A 75 4.79 -11.34 -4.50
N LEU A 76 4.54 -12.38 -5.30
CA LEU A 76 4.91 -13.75 -4.96
C LEU A 76 6.41 -13.93 -4.64
N PRO A 77 7.37 -13.26 -5.33
CA PRO A 77 8.78 -13.29 -4.96
C PRO A 77 9.08 -12.71 -3.57
N LEU A 78 8.39 -11.63 -3.17
CA LEU A 78 8.52 -11.06 -1.83
C LEU A 78 7.97 -12.04 -0.78
N LEU A 79 6.81 -12.64 -1.08
CA LEU A 79 6.07 -13.47 -0.14
C LEU A 79 6.74 -14.83 0.13
N THR A 80 7.33 -15.46 -0.90
CA THR A 80 7.72 -16.89 -0.82
C THR A 80 9.23 -17.15 -0.84
N THR A 81 10.03 -16.37 -1.58
CA THR A 81 11.44 -16.71 -1.85
C THR A 81 12.46 -15.73 -1.27
N SER A 82 12.02 -14.74 -0.48
CA SER A 82 12.85 -13.62 -0.01
C SER A 82 13.51 -12.82 -1.15
N GLY A 83 12.92 -12.87 -2.34
CA GLY A 83 13.29 -12.03 -3.46
C GLY A 83 12.96 -10.57 -3.20
N LYS A 84 13.29 -9.71 -4.17
CA LYS A 84 12.92 -8.30 -4.20
C LYS A 84 12.06 -8.03 -5.43
N LEU A 85 11.18 -7.04 -5.33
CA LEU A 85 10.60 -6.46 -6.54
C LEU A 85 11.66 -5.61 -7.24
N ALA A 86 11.52 -5.47 -8.56
CA ALA A 86 12.26 -4.45 -9.29
C ALA A 86 11.95 -3.06 -8.73
N GLU A 87 12.93 -2.18 -8.76
CA GLU A 87 12.71 -0.79 -8.39
C GLU A 87 11.68 -0.17 -9.33
N ARG A 88 10.69 0.51 -8.75
CA ARG A 88 9.64 1.21 -9.48
C ARG A 88 9.08 2.34 -8.63
N SER A 89 8.44 3.28 -9.30
CA SER A 89 7.69 4.35 -8.65
C SER A 89 6.24 3.91 -8.43
N LEU A 90 5.67 4.35 -7.31
CA LEU A 90 4.24 4.20 -7.01
C LEU A 90 3.54 5.53 -7.26
N TYR A 91 2.37 5.48 -7.88
CA TYR A 91 1.65 6.66 -8.34
C TYR A 91 0.25 6.73 -7.74
N TRP A 92 -0.16 7.94 -7.39
CA TRP A 92 -1.52 8.29 -7.01
C TRP A 92 -1.95 9.52 -7.79
N HIS A 93 -3.14 9.47 -8.37
CA HIS A 93 -3.77 10.61 -9.01
C HIS A 93 -5.18 10.76 -8.46
N HIS A 94 -5.42 11.85 -7.72
CA HIS A 94 -6.69 12.12 -7.08
C HIS A 94 -7.16 13.54 -7.45
N PRO A 95 -7.70 13.73 -8.67
CA PRO A 95 -8.11 15.04 -9.18
C PRO A 95 -9.49 15.47 -8.64
N HIS A 96 -9.78 15.18 -7.37
CA HIS A 96 -11.10 15.37 -6.77
C HIS A 96 -10.98 16.00 -5.39
N TYR A 97 -12.01 16.77 -5.02
CA TYR A 97 -12.21 17.17 -3.64
C TYR A 97 -12.81 16.01 -2.85
N SER A 98 -12.32 15.83 -1.63
CA SER A 98 -12.86 14.84 -0.70
C SER A 98 -13.81 15.51 0.31
N PRO A 99 -14.90 14.84 0.73
CA PRO A 99 -15.72 15.27 1.87
C PRO A 99 -14.91 15.44 3.17
N GLN A 100 -13.70 14.86 3.24
CA GLN A 100 -12.74 15.00 4.34
C GLN A 100 -11.84 16.25 4.19
N ARG A 101 -12.19 17.19 3.30
CA ARG A 101 -11.47 18.45 3.00
C ARG A 101 -10.16 18.30 2.21
N GLY A 102 -9.85 17.07 1.76
CA GLY A 102 -8.78 16.83 0.80
C GLY A 102 -9.01 17.59 -0.50
N ARG A 103 -7.95 18.16 -1.06
CA ARG A 103 -7.96 18.89 -2.34
C ARG A 103 -7.48 17.95 -3.46
N PRO A 104 -7.69 18.31 -4.74
CA PRO A 104 -7.06 17.62 -5.85
C PRO A 104 -5.55 17.55 -5.66
N GLN A 105 -4.99 16.33 -5.75
CA GLN A 105 -3.57 16.06 -5.55
C GLN A 105 -3.09 14.95 -6.49
N ALA A 106 -1.80 14.97 -6.81
CA ALA A 106 -1.08 13.83 -7.34
C ALA A 106 0.11 13.51 -6.43
N ALA A 107 0.48 12.23 -6.33
CA ALA A 107 1.65 11.82 -5.58
C ALA A 107 2.46 10.75 -6.31
N ILE A 108 3.77 10.84 -6.16
CA ILE A 108 4.73 9.84 -6.66
C ILE A 108 5.63 9.46 -5.49
N ARG A 109 5.84 8.16 -5.28
CA ARG A 109 6.84 7.64 -4.35
C ARG A 109 7.90 6.87 -5.13
N GLN A 110 9.17 7.19 -4.92
CA GLN A 110 10.31 6.42 -5.41
C GLN A 110 11.33 6.25 -4.29
N GLY A 111 11.56 5.01 -3.88
CA GLY A 111 12.41 4.69 -2.72
C GLY A 111 11.95 5.40 -1.45
N ASP A 112 12.84 6.20 -0.88
CA ASP A 112 12.62 6.97 0.34
C ASP A 112 11.92 8.32 0.10
N PHE A 113 11.81 8.74 -1.16
CA PHE A 113 11.26 10.04 -1.52
C PHE A 113 9.79 9.92 -1.94
N LYS A 114 9.02 10.93 -1.55
CA LYS A 114 7.64 11.10 -1.98
C LYS A 114 7.39 12.56 -2.35
N LEU A 115 6.93 12.79 -3.57
CA LEU A 115 6.42 14.07 -4.03
C LEU A 115 4.90 14.07 -3.92
N VAL A 116 4.33 15.18 -3.42
CA VAL A 116 2.89 15.45 -3.44
C VAL A 116 2.71 16.83 -4.06
N TYR A 117 1.89 16.92 -5.10
CA TYR A 117 1.56 18.13 -5.85
C TYR A 117 0.05 18.39 -5.80
#